data_AF-F5YL35-F1
#
_entry.id   AF-F5YL35-F1
#
_cell.length_a   1.000
_cell.length_b   1.000
_cell.length_c   1.000
_cell.angle_alpha   90.00
_cell.angle_beta   90.00
_cell.angle_gamma   90.00
#
_symmetry.space_group_name_H-M   'P 1'
#
loop_
_entity.id
_entity.type
_entity.pdbx_description
1 polymer ?
#
loop_
_entity_poly.entity_id
_entity_poly.type
_entity_poly.pdbx_seq_one_letter_code
_entity_poly.pdbx_strand_id
1 'polypeptide(L)'
;MNQMEFDHQAVAYWISPKGKILGLSEWETHIKKVIENPAAFGYTKENIQAIYDSYHELLGTENAAREEIMKDLLNSGWIRIRNNGSFYTIQIAKLSKNSKDYIFDWAANLISWVGPLTGVLIKTNTETLNYSITEVVNGKLVKNIKGRKRIQPVGTVFDL
;
A
#
# COMPACT_ATOMS: atom_id res chain seq x y z
N MET A 1 6.48 -21.23 16.86
CA MET A 1 5.90 -20.90 15.55
C MET A 1 6.54 -19.58 15.14
N ASN A 2 7.54 -19.61 14.25
CA ASN A 2 8.35 -18.43 13.95
C ASN A 2 7.49 -17.39 13.22
N GLN A 3 7.30 -16.26 13.88
CA GLN A 3 6.75 -15.05 13.28
C GLN A 3 7.79 -14.58 12.27
N MET A 4 7.49 -14.65 10.97
CA MET A 4 8.35 -14.02 9.96
C MET A 4 8.52 -12.55 10.36
N GLU A 5 9.77 -12.16 10.55
CA GLU A 5 10.15 -10.79 10.87
C GLU A 5 9.60 -9.83 9.81
N PHE A 6 9.22 -8.63 10.24
CA PHE A 6 8.80 -7.57 9.32
C PHE A 6 9.92 -7.28 8.33
N ASP A 7 9.65 -7.51 7.04
CA ASP A 7 10.62 -7.23 5.98
C ASP A 7 10.65 -5.74 5.68
N HIS A 8 11.54 -5.02 6.37
CA HIS A 8 11.76 -3.59 6.19
C HIS A 8 12.41 -3.23 4.84
N GLN A 9 12.95 -4.21 4.11
CA GLN A 9 13.56 -4.03 2.79
C GLN A 9 12.54 -4.20 1.66
N ALA A 10 11.32 -4.65 1.96
CA ALA A 10 10.28 -4.82 0.97
C ALA A 10 9.95 -3.49 0.25
N VAL A 11 9.92 -3.56 -1.09
CA VAL A 11 9.61 -2.42 -1.96
C VAL A 11 8.12 -2.09 -2.00
N ALA A 12 7.30 -3.01 -1.51
CA ALA A 12 5.85 -2.90 -1.48
C ALA A 12 5.25 -3.83 -0.43
N TYR A 13 4.03 -3.51 0.00
CA TYR A 13 3.29 -4.34 0.94
C TYR A 13 1.82 -4.48 0.52
N TRP A 14 1.24 -5.60 0.92
CA TRP A 14 -0.19 -5.75 1.14
C TRP A 14 -0.46 -5.84 2.64
N ILE A 15 -1.53 -5.23 3.12
CA ILE A 15 -2.10 -5.53 4.44
C ILE A 15 -3.49 -6.12 4.24
N SER A 16 -3.71 -7.32 4.76
CA SER A 16 -5.00 -8.01 4.67
C SER A 16 -6.08 -7.30 5.52
N PRO A 17 -7.37 -7.56 5.27
CA PRO A 17 -8.47 -7.06 6.09
C PRO A 17 -8.38 -7.46 7.59
N LYS A 18 -7.55 -8.47 7.90
CA LYS A 18 -7.27 -8.96 9.26
C LYS A 18 -5.95 -8.41 9.85
N GLY A 19 -5.30 -7.45 9.19
CA GLY A 19 -4.09 -6.80 9.68
C GLY A 19 -2.77 -7.53 9.38
N LYS A 20 -2.81 -8.71 8.76
CA LYS A 20 -1.58 -9.40 8.33
C LYS A 20 -0.86 -8.59 7.25
N ILE A 21 0.40 -8.23 7.51
CA ILE A 21 1.30 -7.54 6.57
C ILE A 21 2.03 -8.59 5.71
N LEU A 22 2.05 -8.37 4.40
CA LEU A 22 2.74 -9.18 3.40
C LEU A 22 3.69 -8.28 2.62
N GLY A 23 5.00 -8.40 2.86
CA GLY A 23 6.02 -7.74 2.06
C GLY A 23 6.16 -8.36 0.67
N LEU A 24 6.57 -7.55 -0.30
CA LEU A 24 6.92 -7.95 -1.65
C LEU A 24 8.42 -7.72 -1.88
N SER A 25 9.07 -8.71 -2.46
CA SER A 25 10.46 -8.59 -2.92
C SER A 25 10.59 -7.66 -4.13
N GLU A 26 11.81 -7.26 -4.46
CA GLU A 26 12.11 -6.31 -5.56
C GLU A 26 11.57 -6.76 -6.93
N TRP A 27 11.40 -8.06 -7.15
CA TRP A 27 10.97 -8.67 -8.40
C TRP A 27 9.47 -9.00 -8.45
N GLU A 28 8.73 -8.64 -7.39
CA GLU A 28 7.29 -8.89 -7.26
C GLU A 28 6.50 -7.60 -7.43
N THR A 29 5.44 -7.67 -8.25
CA THR A 29 4.41 -6.63 -8.30
C THR A 29 3.22 -7.03 -7.44
N HIS A 30 2.41 -6.04 -7.05
CA HIS A 30 1.18 -6.28 -6.31
C HIS A 30 0.26 -7.30 -7.00
N ILE A 31 0.12 -7.19 -8.33
CA ILE A 31 -0.71 -8.12 -9.10
C ILE A 31 -0.07 -9.50 -9.22
N LYS A 32 1.24 -9.57 -9.45
CA LYS A 32 1.96 -10.84 -9.53
C LYS A 32 1.77 -11.66 -8.25
N LYS A 33 1.85 -11.03 -7.08
CA LYS A 33 1.60 -11.68 -5.78
C LYS A 33 0.19 -12.26 -5.66
N VAL A 34 -0.81 -11.56 -6.20
CA VAL A 34 -2.21 -12.02 -6.23
C VAL A 34 -2.37 -13.21 -7.17
N ILE A 35 -1.78 -13.15 -8.38
CA ILE A 35 -1.82 -14.24 -9.36
C ILE A 35 -1.13 -15.50 -8.85
N GLU A 36 0.02 -15.36 -8.19
CA GLU A 36 0.82 -16.49 -7.69
C GLU A 36 0.20 -17.14 -6.45
N ASN A 37 -0.53 -16.38 -5.62
CA ASN A 37 -1.17 -16.87 -4.41
C ASN A 37 -2.64 -16.40 -4.26
N PRO A 38 -3.54 -16.77 -5.18
CA PRO A 38 -4.88 -16.20 -5.27
C PRO A 38 -5.73 -16.49 -4.03
N ALA A 39 -5.56 -17.68 -3.43
CA ALA A 39 -6.33 -18.08 -2.25
C ALA A 39 -6.09 -17.16 -1.04
N ALA A 40 -4.87 -16.63 -0.89
CA ALA A 40 -4.56 -15.67 0.18
C ALA A 40 -5.35 -14.36 0.04
N PHE A 41 -5.80 -14.05 -1.19
CA PHE A 41 -6.54 -12.84 -1.55
C PHE A 41 -8.04 -13.11 -1.77
N GLY A 42 -8.51 -14.34 -1.55
CA GLY A 42 -9.91 -14.71 -1.75
C GLY A 42 -10.29 -15.03 -3.20
N TYR A 43 -9.30 -15.28 -4.07
CA TYR A 43 -9.51 -15.70 -5.45
C TYR A 43 -9.13 -17.16 -5.68
N THR A 44 -9.55 -17.69 -6.83
CA THR A 44 -8.95 -18.87 -7.48
C THR A 44 -8.17 -18.43 -8.71
N LYS A 45 -7.34 -19.32 -9.27
CA LYS A 45 -6.63 -19.01 -10.53
C LYS A 45 -7.62 -18.82 -11.67
N GLU A 46 -8.66 -19.62 -11.69
CA GLU A 46 -9.73 -19.63 -12.68
C GLU A 46 -10.52 -18.31 -12.62
N ASN A 47 -10.82 -17.81 -11.42
CA ASN A 47 -11.48 -16.52 -11.24
C ASN A 47 -10.61 -15.36 -11.79
N ILE A 48 -9.31 -15.36 -11.51
CA ILE A 48 -8.41 -14.32 -12.02
C ILE A 48 -8.31 -14.41 -13.55
N GLN A 49 -8.12 -15.61 -14.09
CA GLN A 49 -8.03 -15.81 -15.54
C GLN A 49 -9.31 -15.33 -16.24
N ALA A 50 -10.48 -15.66 -15.69
CA ALA A 50 -11.76 -15.21 -16.23
C ALA A 50 -11.91 -13.68 -16.27
N ILE A 51 -11.36 -12.96 -15.28
CA ILE A 51 -11.31 -11.50 -15.30
C ILE A 51 -10.41 -11.01 -16.44
N TYR A 52 -9.20 -11.56 -16.59
CA TYR A 52 -8.33 -11.17 -17.70
C TYR A 52 -8.94 -11.47 -19.07
N ASP A 53 -9.57 -12.63 -19.23
CA ASP A 53 -10.22 -13.04 -20.46
C ASP A 53 -11.40 -12.14 -20.84
N SER A 54 -12.18 -11.66 -19.86
CA SER A 54 -13.32 -10.76 -20.09
C SER A 54 -12.91 -9.40 -20.65
N TYR A 55 -11.69 -8.97 -20.36
CA TYR A 55 -11.07 -7.76 -20.91
C TYR A 55 -10.23 -8.02 -22.18
N HIS A 56 -10.14 -9.28 -22.64
CA HIS A 56 -9.25 -9.69 -23.73
C HIS A 56 -7.77 -9.34 -23.47
N GLU A 57 -7.34 -9.42 -22.20
CA GLU A 57 -5.99 -9.09 -21.75
C GLU A 57 -5.20 -10.36 -21.41
N LEU A 58 -3.90 -10.37 -21.67
CA LEU A 58 -3.02 -11.46 -21.23
C LEU A 58 -2.85 -11.40 -19.71
N LEU A 59 -2.90 -12.57 -19.05
CA LEU A 59 -2.71 -12.69 -17.61
C LEU A 59 -1.43 -11.98 -17.14
N GLY A 60 -1.56 -11.12 -16.14
CA GLY A 60 -0.45 -10.37 -15.55
C GLY A 60 -0.11 -9.06 -16.26
N THR A 61 -0.78 -8.71 -17.36
CA THR A 61 -0.67 -7.36 -17.93
C THR A 61 -1.29 -6.31 -17.00
N GLU A 62 -0.75 -5.10 -17.03
CA GLU A 62 -1.14 -4.00 -16.13
C GLU A 62 -2.16 -3.03 -16.76
N ASN A 63 -3.26 -3.58 -17.26
CA ASN A 63 -4.34 -2.82 -17.91
C ASN A 63 -5.66 -2.93 -17.11
N ALA A 64 -6.82 -2.97 -17.77
CA ALA A 64 -8.12 -2.85 -17.12
C ALA A 64 -8.47 -4.03 -16.21
N ALA A 65 -8.08 -5.26 -16.57
CA ALA A 65 -8.29 -6.43 -15.71
C ALA A 65 -7.55 -6.30 -14.38
N ARG A 66 -6.32 -5.75 -14.42
CA ARG A 66 -5.55 -5.45 -13.20
C ARG A 66 -6.27 -4.42 -12.35
N GLU A 67 -6.83 -3.38 -12.95
CA GLU A 67 -7.55 -2.34 -12.23
C GLU A 67 -8.82 -2.89 -11.55
N GLU A 68 -9.56 -3.78 -12.22
CA GLU A 68 -10.71 -4.45 -11.64
C GLU A 68 -10.33 -5.23 -10.37
N ILE A 69 -9.33 -6.11 -10.46
CA ILE A 69 -8.85 -6.91 -9.32
C ILE A 69 -8.36 -6.01 -8.18
N MET A 70 -7.58 -4.97 -8.49
CA MET A 70 -7.08 -4.05 -7.45
C MET A 70 -8.23 -3.32 -6.77
N LYS A 71 -9.22 -2.85 -7.52
CA LYS A 71 -10.38 -2.14 -6.98
C LYS A 71 -11.20 -3.05 -6.08
N ASP A 72 -11.44 -4.29 -6.50
CA ASP A 72 -12.16 -5.29 -5.71
C ASP A 72 -11.45 -5.60 -4.38
N LEU A 73 -10.13 -5.81 -4.43
CA LEU A 73 -9.32 -6.02 -3.21
C LEU A 73 -9.39 -4.82 -2.25
N LEU A 74 -9.23 -3.59 -2.76
CA LEU A 74 -9.30 -2.38 -1.94
C LEU A 74 -10.68 -2.24 -1.28
N ASN A 75 -11.77 -2.52 -2.02
CA ASN A 75 -13.14 -2.48 -1.51
C ASN A 75 -13.41 -3.60 -0.49
N SER A 76 -12.74 -4.74 -0.63
CA SER A 76 -12.76 -5.86 0.33
C SER A 76 -11.91 -5.60 1.58
N GLY A 77 -11.30 -4.43 1.71
CA GLY A 77 -10.57 -3.99 2.89
C GLY A 77 -9.07 -4.29 2.87
N TRP A 78 -8.52 -4.74 1.74
CA TRP A 78 -7.07 -4.81 1.56
C TRP A 78 -6.46 -3.40 1.48
N ILE A 79 -5.23 -3.28 1.98
CA ILE A 79 -4.45 -2.05 1.92
C ILE A 79 -3.22 -2.30 1.07
N ARG A 80 -3.06 -1.50 0.02
CA ARG A 80 -1.89 -1.57 -0.85
C ARG A 80 -0.89 -0.51 -0.43
N ILE A 81 0.36 -0.88 -0.18
CA ILE A 81 1.44 0.07 0.13
C ILE A 81 2.56 -0.09 -0.90
N ARG A 82 3.04 1.03 -1.44
CA ARG A 82 4.16 1.08 -2.39
C ARG A 82 5.24 2.02 -1.87
N ASN A 83 6.48 1.55 -1.83
CA ASN A 83 7.64 2.41 -1.66
C ASN A 83 7.98 3.08 -3.01
N ASN A 84 8.16 4.40 -3.03
CA ASN A 84 8.55 5.16 -4.21
C ASN A 84 9.98 5.71 -4.08
N GLY A 85 10.78 5.12 -3.19
CA GLY A 85 12.13 5.57 -2.83
C GLY A 85 12.10 6.58 -1.68
N SER A 86 11.57 7.78 -1.92
CA SER A 86 11.58 8.88 -0.95
C SER A 86 10.31 8.98 -0.09
N PHE A 87 9.23 8.29 -0.47
CA PHE A 87 7.96 8.29 0.24
C PHE A 87 7.15 7.02 -0.05
N TYR A 88 6.17 6.74 0.81
CA TYR A 88 5.23 5.63 0.66
C TYR A 88 3.88 6.13 0.16
N THR A 89 3.26 5.38 -0.76
CA THR A 89 1.86 5.56 -1.12
C THR A 89 1.04 4.41 -0.55
N ILE A 90 0.01 4.73 0.22
CA ILE A 90 -0.98 3.79 0.73
C ILE A 90 -2.26 3.99 -0.08
N GLN A 91 -2.82 2.92 -0.63
CA GLN A 91 -4.14 2.92 -1.25
C GLN A 91 -5.08 2.03 -0.43
N ILE A 92 -6.27 2.54 -0.15
CA ILE A 92 -7.31 1.86 0.63
C ILE A 92 -8.67 2.40 0.21
N ALA A 93 -9.75 1.60 0.22
CA ALA A 93 -11.07 2.14 -0.12
C ALA A 93 -11.54 3.22 0.87
N LYS A 94 -11.42 2.95 2.18
CA LYS A 94 -11.88 3.84 3.26
C LYS A 94 -11.02 3.71 4.51
N LEU A 95 -10.72 4.85 5.16
CA LEU A 95 -10.04 4.89 6.46
C LEU A 95 -11.01 4.59 7.62
N SER A 96 -11.24 3.31 7.88
CA SER A 96 -11.90 2.80 9.08
C SER A 96 -11.00 2.90 10.33
N LYS A 97 -11.53 2.55 11.50
CA LYS A 97 -10.72 2.40 12.73
C LYS A 97 -9.65 1.31 12.55
N ASN A 98 -10.08 0.09 12.21
CA ASN A 98 -9.18 -1.05 12.04
C ASN A 98 -8.06 -0.78 11.02
N SER A 99 -8.39 -0.18 9.88
CA SER A 99 -7.36 0.14 8.88
C SER A 99 -6.33 1.16 9.36
N LYS A 100 -6.73 2.10 10.23
CA LYS A 100 -5.77 3.04 10.83
C LYS A 100 -4.85 2.31 11.79
N ASP A 101 -5.40 1.42 12.61
CA ASP A 101 -4.63 0.60 13.53
C ASP A 101 -3.59 -0.23 12.76
N TYR A 102 -3.99 -0.87 11.65
CA TYR A 102 -3.06 -1.62 10.81
C TYR A 102 -1.99 -0.77 10.13
N ILE A 103 -2.34 0.45 9.69
CA ILE A 103 -1.37 1.39 9.11
C ILE A 103 -0.41 1.91 10.19
N PHE A 104 -0.90 2.14 11.41
CA PHE A 104 -0.07 2.50 12.56
C PHE A 104 0.91 1.36 12.88
N ASP A 105 0.44 0.12 12.95
CA ASP A 105 1.29 -1.04 13.22
C ASP A 105 2.38 -1.20 12.15
N TRP A 106 2.00 -1.08 10.86
CA TRP A 106 2.96 -1.07 9.76
C TRP A 106 3.99 0.06 9.90
N ALA A 107 3.56 1.28 10.19
CA ALA A 107 4.45 2.43 10.32
C ALA A 107 5.38 2.31 11.53
N ALA A 108 4.89 1.78 12.65
CA ALA A 108 5.66 1.56 13.86
C ALA A 108 6.78 0.52 13.66
N ASN A 109 6.54 -0.50 12.83
CA ASN A 109 7.57 -1.48 12.46
C ASN A 109 8.61 -0.89 11.47
N LEU A 110 8.23 0.12 10.68
CA LEU A 110 9.08 0.71 9.65
C LEU A 110 9.93 1.89 10.14
N ILE A 111 9.45 2.68 11.11
CA ILE A 111 10.00 4.00 11.45
C ILE A 111 11.48 4.00 11.87
N SER A 112 11.99 2.92 12.46
CA SER A 112 13.42 2.80 12.81
C SER A 112 14.35 2.68 11.61
N TRP A 113 13.80 2.35 10.44
CA TRP A 113 14.55 2.06 9.21
C TRP A 113 14.48 3.20 8.19
N VAL A 114 13.59 4.16 8.39
CA VAL A 114 13.36 5.29 7.49
C VAL A 114 13.51 6.59 8.25
N GLY A 115 13.70 7.70 7.54
CA GLY A 115 13.76 9.01 8.17
C GLY A 115 12.43 9.37 8.85
N PRO A 116 12.42 10.07 10.00
CA PRO A 116 11.17 10.45 10.68
C PRO A 116 10.27 11.36 9.86
N LEU A 117 10.83 12.03 8.84
CA LEU A 117 10.13 12.90 7.89
C LEU A 117 9.75 12.20 6.59
N THR A 118 10.04 10.90 6.43
CA THR A 118 9.66 10.14 5.23
C THR A 118 8.16 10.28 5.00
N GLY A 119 7.79 10.71 3.79
CA GLY A 119 6.41 11.00 3.44
C GLY A 119 5.54 9.75 3.35
N VAL A 120 4.27 9.88 3.75
CA VAL A 120 3.23 8.87 3.60
C VAL A 120 2.02 9.54 2.97
N LEU A 121 1.73 9.15 1.74
CA LEU A 121 0.59 9.60 0.94
C LEU A 121 -0.53 8.55 1.03
N ILE A 122 -1.62 8.85 1.72
CA ILE A 122 -2.76 7.93 1.86
C ILE A 122 -3.85 8.35 0.88
N LYS A 123 -4.12 7.50 -0.11
CA LYS A 123 -5.18 7.67 -1.11
C LYS A 123 -6.38 6.80 -0.72
N THR A 124 -7.50 7.44 -0.50
CA THR A 124 -8.81 6.81 -0.35
C THR A 124 -9.64 6.97 -1.62
N ASN A 125 -10.83 6.36 -1.68
CA ASN A 125 -11.75 6.60 -2.79
C ASN A 125 -12.22 8.06 -2.88
N THR A 126 -12.14 8.84 -1.79
CA THR A 126 -12.71 10.20 -1.71
C THR A 126 -11.68 11.30 -1.52
N GLU A 127 -10.50 10.99 -1.00
CA GLU A 127 -9.51 11.99 -0.63
C GLU A 127 -8.08 11.44 -0.67
N THR A 128 -7.12 12.36 -0.72
CA THR A 128 -5.69 12.07 -0.59
C THR A 128 -5.13 12.86 0.59
N LEU A 129 -4.49 12.17 1.53
CA LEU A 129 -3.94 12.72 2.75
C LEU A 129 -2.41 12.59 2.76
N ASN A 130 -1.72 13.58 3.33
CA ASN A 130 -0.26 13.63 3.41
C ASN A 130 0.18 13.70 4.87
N TYR A 131 1.08 12.79 5.25
CA TYR A 131 1.67 12.71 6.57
C TYR A 131 3.17 12.44 6.46
N SER A 132 3.92 12.69 7.53
CA SER A 132 5.20 11.98 7.73
C SER A 132 4.96 10.64 8.43
N ILE A 133 5.90 9.71 8.31
CA ILE A 133 5.86 8.42 9.03
C ILE A 133 5.73 8.63 10.55
N THR A 134 6.37 9.68 11.10
CA THR A 134 6.24 10.05 12.52
C THR A 134 4.82 10.54 12.86
N GLU A 135 4.17 11.29 11.97
CA GLU A 135 2.77 11.69 12.20
C GLU A 135 1.83 10.47 12.18
N VAL A 136 2.10 9.49 11.30
CA VAL A 136 1.35 8.23 11.25
C VAL A 136 1.53 7.43 12.56
N VAL A 137 2.78 7.21 12.99
CA VAL A 137 3.08 6.51 14.26
C VAL A 137 2.49 7.24 15.45
N ASN A 138 2.45 8.57 15.48
CA ASN A 138 1.82 9.29 16.60
C ASN A 138 0.28 9.34 16.51
N GLY A 139 -0.35 8.49 15.69
CA GLY A 139 -1.80 8.38 15.60
C GLY A 139 -2.50 9.59 14.98
N LYS A 140 -1.79 10.46 14.23
CA LYS A 140 -2.38 11.66 13.61
C LYS A 140 -3.25 11.37 12.38
N LEU A 141 -3.57 10.11 12.13
CA LEU A 141 -4.51 9.66 11.11
C LEU A 141 -5.97 10.02 11.51
N VAL A 142 -6.30 11.32 11.69
CA VAL A 142 -7.58 12.04 11.43
C VAL A 142 -7.51 13.47 11.99
N LYS A 143 -7.53 14.47 11.11
CA LYS A 143 -8.43 15.65 11.08
C LYS A 143 -8.07 16.43 9.81
N ASN A 144 -9.09 16.72 9.02
CA ASN A 144 -9.01 17.44 7.76
C ASN A 144 -8.27 18.79 7.97
N ILE A 145 -6.98 18.88 7.61
CA ILE A 145 -6.33 20.19 7.53
C ILE A 145 -6.67 20.72 6.15
N LYS A 146 -7.82 21.40 6.04
CA LYS A 146 -8.02 22.40 4.99
C LYS A 146 -6.81 23.34 5.05
N GLY A 147 -5.88 23.21 4.10
CA GLY A 147 -4.84 24.23 3.87
C GLY A 147 -3.37 23.89 4.18
N ARG A 148 -2.91 22.63 4.17
CA ARG A 148 -1.44 22.41 4.09
C ARG A 148 -0.94 22.60 2.65
N LYS A 149 -0.27 23.73 2.41
CA LYS A 149 0.54 23.99 1.21
C LYS A 149 1.44 22.79 0.94
N ARG A 150 1.55 22.43 -0.34
CA ARG A 150 2.53 21.49 -0.92
C ARG A 150 3.90 21.75 -0.28
N ILE A 151 4.39 20.84 0.55
CA ILE A 151 5.81 20.81 0.89
C ILE A 151 6.45 20.11 -0.31
N GLN A 152 7.12 20.87 -1.17
CA GLN A 152 7.99 20.25 -2.16
C GLN A 152 9.10 19.53 -1.41
N PRO A 153 9.51 18.32 -1.85
CA PRO A 153 10.73 17.72 -1.32
C PRO A 153 11.86 18.73 -1.53
N VAL A 154 12.54 19.09 -0.44
CA VAL A 154 13.73 19.94 -0.51
C VAL A 154 14.71 19.18 -1.39
N GLY A 155 14.86 19.64 -2.62
CA GLY A 155 15.88 19.14 -3.52
C GLY A 155 17.21 19.31 -2.82
N THR A 156 17.96 18.23 -2.73
CA THR A 156 19.38 18.26 -2.37
C THR A 156 20.03 19.25 -3.33
N VAL A 157 20.42 20.41 -2.81
CA VAL A 157 21.33 21.33 -3.51
C VAL A 157 22.65 20.58 -3.53
N PHE A 158 22.96 19.94 -4.65
CA PHE A 158 24.34 19.64 -4.99
C PHE A 158 24.89 20.92 -5.61
N ASP A 159 25.63 21.68 -4.80
CA ASP A 159 26.60 22.62 -5.34
C ASP A 159 27.71 21.80 -6.01
N LEU A 160 27.87 21.98 -7.32
CA LEU A 160 29.09 21.73 -8.08
C LEU A 160 29.38 22.98 -8.91
#